data_AF-A0A7V8JJR0-F1
#
_entry.id   AF-A0A7V8JJR0-F1
#
_cell.length_a   1.000
_cell.length_b   1.000
_cell.length_c   1.000
_cell.angle_alpha   90.00
_cell.angle_beta   90.00
_cell.angle_gamma   90.00
#
_symmetry.space_group_name_H-M   'P 1'
#
loop_
_entity.id
_entity.type
_entity.pdbx_description
1 polymer ?
#
loop_
_entity_poly.entity_id
_entity_poly.type
_entity_poly.pdbx_seq_one_letter_code
_entity_poly.pdbx_strand_id
1 'polypeptide(L)'
;MNNAAQKDRAGFLERLGQLAGTTAWREPGRVGGGTPYAARGMATENALVLALAMARRNPRDKGPDIAYSLATQQQYNGAAVVEWLAEKLAAGTGPMGRKHAGRLMPVAMQAYEWIVDPAAVLDLSDIAENMHDDFRSLYSIAQGWLWMSMEAAVERAERAMYSKRAA
;
A
#
# COMPACT_ATOMS: atom_id res chain seq x y z
N MET A 1 5.86 0.66 -19.42
CA MET A 1 5.77 0.70 -17.93
C MET A 1 7.00 1.44 -17.40
N ASN A 2 6.81 2.38 -16.48
CA ASN A 2 7.86 3.31 -16.02
C ASN A 2 8.86 2.62 -15.07
N ASN A 3 10.14 2.55 -15.46
CA ASN A 3 11.24 1.98 -14.67
C ASN A 3 11.41 2.63 -13.28
N ALA A 4 10.98 3.88 -13.11
CA ALA A 4 11.05 4.59 -11.83
C ALA A 4 10.07 4.03 -10.78
N ALA A 5 8.80 3.82 -11.16
CA ALA A 5 7.78 3.27 -10.25
C ALA A 5 8.11 1.83 -9.79
N GLN A 6 8.78 1.05 -10.64
CA GLN A 6 9.27 -0.28 -10.27
C GLN A 6 10.44 -0.23 -9.29
N LYS A 7 11.37 0.73 -9.44
CA LYS A 7 12.49 0.93 -8.50
C LYS A 7 12.01 1.41 -7.13
N ASP A 8 11.06 2.35 -7.09
CA ASP A 8 10.49 2.86 -5.84
C ASP A 8 9.75 1.74 -5.08
N ARG A 9 9.01 0.89 -5.79
CA ARG A 9 8.35 -0.30 -5.22
C ARG A 9 9.36 -1.32 -4.70
N ALA A 10 10.43 -1.61 -5.43
CA ALA A 10 11.45 -2.59 -5.01
C ALA A 10 12.16 -2.14 -3.72
N GLY A 11 12.57 -0.86 -3.63
CA GLY A 11 13.18 -0.31 -2.42
C GLY A 11 12.22 -0.29 -1.23
N PHE A 12 10.94 -0.02 -1.46
CA PHE A 12 9.91 -0.11 -0.42
C PHE A 12 9.74 -1.55 0.10
N LEU A 13 9.68 -2.54 -0.80
CA LEU A 13 9.56 -3.94 -0.42
C LEU A 13 10.81 -4.45 0.33
N GLU A 14 12.00 -3.97 -0.03
CA GLU A 14 13.23 -4.28 0.70
C GLU A 14 13.17 -3.77 2.16
N ARG A 15 12.71 -2.54 2.37
CA ARG A 15 12.49 -1.96 3.70
C ARG A 15 11.48 -2.77 4.52
N LEU A 16 10.39 -3.23 3.90
CA LEU A 16 9.44 -4.12 4.54
C LEU A 16 10.05 -5.50 4.88
N GLY A 17 10.90 -6.04 4.01
CA GLY A 17 11.67 -7.25 4.29
C GLY A 17 12.56 -7.11 5.52
N GLN A 18 13.25 -5.97 5.65
CA GLN A 18 14.07 -5.67 6.82
C GLN A 18 13.22 -5.59 8.10
N LEU A 19 12.04 -4.96 8.04
CA LEU A 19 11.09 -4.93 9.16
C LEU A 19 10.61 -6.34 9.54
N ALA A 20 10.45 -7.24 8.57
CA ALA A 20 10.06 -8.63 8.83
C ALA A 20 11.24 -9.52 9.30
N GLY A 21 12.43 -8.95 9.51
CA GLY A 21 13.63 -9.67 9.95
C GLY A 21 14.36 -10.42 8.83
N THR A 22 14.05 -10.12 7.57
CA THR A 22 14.71 -10.72 6.39
C THR A 22 15.65 -9.71 5.75
N THR A 23 16.83 -10.14 5.32
CA THR A 23 17.81 -9.27 4.64
C THR A 23 17.57 -9.15 3.13
N ALA A 24 16.68 -9.98 2.57
CA ALA A 24 16.26 -9.92 1.17
C ALA A 24 14.78 -10.29 1.08
N TRP A 25 13.93 -9.31 0.73
CA TRP A 25 12.52 -9.57 0.45
C TRP A 25 12.38 -10.45 -0.81
N ARG A 26 11.51 -11.47 -0.74
CA ARG A 26 11.15 -12.32 -1.88
C ARG A 26 9.63 -12.27 -2.04
N GLU A 27 9.16 -12.13 -3.28
CA GLU A 27 7.73 -12.14 -3.57
C GLU A 27 7.08 -13.45 -3.07
N PRO A 28 5.99 -13.36 -2.29
CA PRO A 28 5.20 -14.52 -1.89
C PRO A 28 4.71 -15.30 -3.12
N GLY A 29 4.95 -16.62 -3.18
CA GLY A 29 4.47 -17.49 -4.27
C GLY A 29 5.54 -17.99 -5.27
N ARG A 30 6.81 -17.58 -5.15
CA ARG A 30 7.88 -17.95 -6.10
C ARG A 30 8.93 -18.97 -5.63
N VAL A 31 8.70 -19.74 -4.56
CA VAL A 31 9.75 -20.67 -4.05
C VAL A 31 9.23 -22.08 -3.78
N GLY A 32 9.67 -23.02 -4.63
CA GLY A 32 9.88 -24.40 -4.23
C GLY A 32 11.29 -24.55 -3.63
N GLY A 33 11.40 -25.21 -2.48
CA GLY A 33 12.70 -25.52 -1.85
C GLY A 33 12.65 -25.39 -0.33
N GLY A 34 12.88 -26.50 0.38
CA GLY A 34 12.57 -26.71 1.79
C GLY A 34 13.14 -25.69 2.78
N THR A 35 12.36 -25.44 3.84
CA THR A 35 12.73 -24.61 4.99
C THR A 35 13.81 -25.28 5.85
N PRO A 36 14.92 -24.60 6.19
CA PRO A 36 15.79 -25.05 7.26
C PRO A 36 15.08 -24.90 8.62
N TYR A 37 15.45 -25.76 9.55
CA TYR A 37 14.93 -26.01 10.91
C TYR A 37 14.86 -24.80 11.88
N ALA A 38 15.07 -23.56 11.42
CA ALA A 38 14.96 -22.32 12.21
C ALA A 38 13.51 -21.80 12.37
N ALA A 39 12.52 -22.50 11.82
CA ALA A 39 11.10 -22.14 11.75
C ALA A 39 10.30 -22.31 13.07
N ARG A 40 10.89 -21.99 14.23
CA ARG A 40 10.13 -21.68 15.47
C ARG A 40 9.96 -20.18 15.70
N GLY A 41 10.46 -19.35 14.77
CA GLY A 41 10.18 -17.91 14.72
C GLY A 41 8.83 -17.62 14.05
N MET A 42 8.20 -16.51 14.45
CA MET A 42 7.00 -15.96 13.81
C MET A 42 7.17 -15.90 12.28
N ALA A 43 6.17 -16.35 11.52
CA ALA A 43 6.18 -16.26 10.05
C ALA A 43 6.43 -14.81 9.59
N THR A 44 7.11 -14.62 8.46
CA THR A 44 7.52 -13.30 7.95
C THR A 44 6.32 -12.36 7.80
N GLU A 45 5.18 -12.87 7.35
CA GLU A 45 3.93 -12.13 7.24
C GLU A 45 3.41 -11.70 8.61
N ASN A 46 3.49 -12.56 9.62
CA ASN A 46 3.08 -12.26 10.99
C ASN A 46 4.00 -11.21 11.65
N ALA A 47 5.31 -11.28 11.38
CA ALA A 47 6.27 -10.27 11.85
C ALA A 47 6.00 -8.90 11.20
N LEU A 48 5.67 -8.90 9.90
CA LEU A 48 5.29 -7.69 9.17
C LEU A 48 3.98 -7.08 9.71
N VAL A 49 2.93 -7.90 9.90
CA VAL A 49 1.67 -7.44 10.52
C VAL A 49 1.94 -6.82 11.88
N LEU A 50 2.75 -7.48 12.71
CA LEU A 50 3.05 -6.99 14.06
C LEU A 50 3.80 -5.65 14.02
N ALA A 51 4.83 -5.52 13.18
CA ALA A 51 5.59 -4.29 13.03
C ALA A 51 4.71 -3.12 12.55
N LEU A 52 3.87 -3.36 11.54
CA LEU A 52 2.94 -2.37 11.00
C LEU A 52 1.81 -2.03 11.99
N ALA A 53 1.31 -3.01 12.73
CA ALA A 53 0.31 -2.79 13.79
C ALA A 53 0.86 -1.89 14.90
N MET A 54 2.11 -2.11 15.32
CA MET A 54 2.77 -1.25 16.31
C MET A 54 3.07 0.17 15.79
N ALA A 55 3.22 0.34 14.47
CA ALA A 55 3.45 1.64 13.85
C ALA A 55 2.17 2.48 13.61
N ARG A 56 0.99 1.90 13.90
CA ARG A 56 -0.31 2.56 13.71
C ARG A 56 -0.48 3.71 14.70
N ARG A 57 -0.77 4.92 14.20
CA ARG A 57 -0.99 6.10 15.07
C ARG A 57 -2.32 6.08 15.81
N ASN A 58 -3.37 5.63 15.13
CA ASN A 58 -4.73 5.55 15.64
C ASN A 58 -5.56 4.57 14.79
N PRO A 59 -6.76 4.16 15.22
CA PRO A 59 -7.57 3.18 14.47
C PRO A 59 -7.97 3.60 13.04
N ARG A 60 -7.94 4.90 12.73
CA ARG A 60 -8.25 5.46 11.38
C ARG A 60 -7.03 5.57 10.48
N ASP A 61 -5.82 5.30 10.98
CA ASP A 61 -4.59 5.29 10.21
C ASP A 61 -4.56 4.01 9.35
N LYS A 62 -4.80 4.15 8.04
CA LYS A 62 -4.84 3.04 7.08
C LYS A 62 -3.49 2.75 6.42
N GLY A 63 -2.46 3.55 6.70
CA GLY A 63 -1.10 3.33 6.16
C GLY A 63 -0.58 1.90 6.39
N PRO A 64 -0.70 1.32 7.60
CA PRO A 64 -0.33 -0.07 7.88
C PRO A 64 -1.07 -1.10 7.01
N ASP A 65 -2.38 -0.91 6.79
CA ASP A 65 -3.21 -1.85 6.02
C ASP A 65 -2.81 -1.83 4.54
N ILE A 66 -2.53 -0.63 4.00
CA ILE A 66 -2.05 -0.42 2.63
C ILE A 66 -0.66 -1.05 2.44
N ALA A 67 0.28 -0.79 3.37
CA ALA A 67 1.63 -1.35 3.31
C ALA A 67 1.63 -2.88 3.32
N TYR A 68 0.81 -3.48 4.20
CA TYR A 68 0.66 -4.92 4.27
C TYR A 68 0.06 -5.50 2.98
N SER A 69 -0.96 -4.84 2.44
CA SER A 69 -1.62 -5.28 1.20
C SER A 69 -0.67 -5.25 0.00
N LEU A 70 0.15 -4.20 -0.11
CA LEU A 70 1.17 -4.08 -1.16
C LEU A 70 2.25 -5.17 -1.06
N ALA A 71 2.70 -5.49 0.15
CA ALA A 71 3.74 -6.50 0.36
C ALA A 71 3.23 -7.91 0.08
N THR A 72 2.06 -8.24 0.61
CA THR A 72 1.51 -9.60 0.52
C THR A 72 0.72 -9.87 -0.75
N GLN A 73 0.41 -8.80 -1.51
CA GLN A 73 -0.55 -8.84 -2.63
C GLN A 73 -1.93 -9.37 -2.22
N GLN A 74 -2.29 -9.23 -0.93
CA GLN A 74 -3.60 -9.59 -0.39
C GLN A 74 -4.37 -8.33 -0.01
N GLN A 75 -5.66 -8.29 -0.31
CA GLN A 75 -6.52 -7.15 0.04
C GLN A 75 -6.90 -7.16 1.52
N TYR A 76 -5.97 -6.77 2.39
CA TYR A 76 -6.22 -6.71 3.83
C TYR A 76 -7.01 -5.45 4.19
N ASN A 77 -8.19 -5.63 4.80
CA ASN A 77 -9.11 -4.54 5.15
C ASN A 77 -9.46 -3.62 3.95
N GLY A 78 -9.49 -4.18 2.73
CA GLY A 78 -9.64 -3.41 1.49
C GLY A 78 -10.85 -2.46 1.48
N ALA A 79 -12.03 -2.94 1.89
CA ALA A 79 -13.23 -2.09 1.98
C ALA A 79 -13.02 -0.85 2.86
N ALA A 80 -12.41 -1.03 4.04
CA ALA A 80 -12.15 0.08 4.96
C ALA A 80 -11.06 1.05 4.45
N VAL A 81 -10.12 0.58 3.63
CA VAL A 81 -9.13 1.44 2.95
C VAL A 81 -9.81 2.26 1.86
N VAL A 82 -10.66 1.62 1.06
CA VAL A 82 -11.38 2.26 -0.05
C VAL A 82 -12.37 3.32 0.48
N GLU A 83 -13.15 3.01 1.52
CA GLU A 83 -14.03 3.98 2.18
C GLU A 83 -13.24 5.18 2.74
N TRP A 84 -12.16 4.90 3.48
CA TRP A 84 -11.28 5.94 4.00
C TRP A 84 -10.72 6.84 2.89
N LEU A 85 -10.31 6.24 1.76
CA LEU A 85 -9.77 6.99 0.63
C LEU A 85 -10.84 7.84 -0.05
N ALA A 86 -12.05 7.32 -0.23
CA ALA A 86 -13.17 8.07 -0.79
C ALA A 86 -13.56 9.27 0.09
N GLU A 87 -13.62 9.09 1.41
CA GLU A 87 -13.84 10.18 2.38
C GLU A 87 -12.75 11.24 2.28
N LYS A 88 -11.50 10.81 2.19
CA LYS A 88 -10.39 11.73 2.00
C LYS A 88 -10.57 12.50 0.70
N LEU A 89 -10.92 11.84 -0.41
CA LEU A 89 -11.02 12.49 -1.73
C LEU A 89 -12.13 13.54 -1.72
N ALA A 90 -13.26 13.20 -1.10
CA ALA A 90 -14.35 14.14 -0.88
C ALA A 90 -13.89 15.39 -0.11
N ALA A 91 -13.10 15.20 0.96
CA ALA A 91 -12.62 16.30 1.78
C ALA A 91 -11.50 17.14 1.13
N GLY A 92 -10.58 16.50 0.42
CA GLY A 92 -9.33 17.14 -0.04
C GLY A 92 -9.37 17.73 -1.45
N THR A 93 -10.36 17.39 -2.28
CA THR A 93 -10.41 17.82 -3.70
C THR A 93 -11.42 18.93 -3.97
N GLY A 94 -12.11 19.42 -2.94
CA GLY A 94 -12.92 20.64 -3.00
C GLY A 94 -14.03 20.60 -4.06
N PRO A 95 -14.15 21.60 -4.96
CA PRO A 95 -15.17 21.62 -6.02
C PRO A 95 -15.13 20.40 -6.94
N MET A 96 -13.95 19.86 -7.24
CA MET A 96 -13.79 18.69 -8.10
C MET A 96 -14.41 17.45 -7.46
N GLY A 97 -14.13 17.21 -6.17
CA GLY A 97 -14.73 16.12 -5.41
C GLY A 97 -16.24 16.23 -5.29
N ARG A 98 -16.76 17.45 -5.09
CA ARG A 98 -18.21 17.71 -5.04
C ARG A 98 -18.89 17.43 -6.38
N LYS A 99 -18.30 17.87 -7.49
CA LYS A 99 -18.81 17.63 -8.85
C LYS A 99 -18.90 16.13 -9.18
N HIS A 100 -17.98 15.34 -8.65
CA HIS A 100 -17.87 13.90 -8.94
C HIS A 100 -18.15 13.02 -7.73
N ALA A 101 -18.96 13.47 -6.77
CA ALA A 101 -19.19 12.77 -5.51
C ALA A 101 -19.60 11.29 -5.69
N GLY A 102 -20.46 11.00 -6.67
CA GLY A 102 -20.91 9.65 -7.00
C GLY A 102 -19.84 8.74 -7.63
N ARG A 103 -18.68 9.29 -8.01
CA ARG A 103 -17.57 8.55 -8.66
C ARG A 103 -16.36 8.37 -7.75
N LEU A 104 -16.34 8.98 -6.57
CA LEU A 104 -15.19 8.91 -5.66
C LEU A 104 -14.92 7.49 -5.15
N MET A 105 -15.97 6.71 -4.89
CA MET A 105 -15.84 5.33 -4.44
C MET A 105 -15.22 4.41 -5.52
N PRO A 106 -15.72 4.39 -6.78
CA PRO A 106 -15.03 3.70 -7.87
C PRO A 106 -13.57 4.13 -8.09
N VAL A 107 -13.29 5.44 -8.00
CA VAL A 107 -11.90 5.95 -8.12
C VAL A 107 -11.02 5.39 -7.01
N ALA A 108 -11.51 5.41 -5.77
CA ALA A 108 -10.77 4.90 -4.62
C ALA A 108 -10.51 3.39 -4.73
N MET A 109 -11.51 2.61 -5.18
CA MET A 109 -11.39 1.17 -5.42
C MET A 109 -10.30 0.88 -6.46
N GLN A 110 -10.37 1.54 -7.61
CA GLN A 110 -9.40 1.34 -8.69
C GLN A 110 -7.98 1.74 -8.28
N ALA A 111 -7.84 2.81 -7.49
CA ALA A 111 -6.55 3.28 -7.01
C ALA A 111 -5.93 2.29 -6.00
N TYR A 112 -6.75 1.71 -5.12
CA TYR A 112 -6.30 0.70 -4.18
C TYR A 112 -5.91 -0.61 -4.88
N GLU A 113 -6.72 -1.10 -5.82
CA GLU A 113 -6.40 -2.29 -6.62
C GLU A 113 -5.06 -2.14 -7.34
N TRP A 114 -4.80 -0.96 -7.93
CA TRP A 114 -3.53 -0.68 -8.59
C TRP A 114 -2.31 -0.78 -7.68
N ILE A 115 -2.45 -0.45 -6.40
CA ILE A 115 -1.38 -0.61 -5.44
C ILE A 115 -1.16 -2.09 -5.10
N VAL A 116 -2.23 -2.83 -4.83
CA VAL A 116 -2.12 -4.23 -4.39
C VAL A 116 -1.61 -5.12 -5.52
N ASP A 117 -2.16 -4.93 -6.72
CA ASP A 117 -1.78 -5.70 -7.90
C ASP A 117 -1.70 -4.78 -9.15
N PRO A 118 -0.52 -4.21 -9.43
CA PRO A 118 -0.31 -3.41 -10.63
C PRO A 118 -0.49 -4.17 -11.94
N ALA A 119 -0.48 -5.51 -11.92
CA ALA A 119 -0.66 -6.36 -13.09
C ALA A 119 -2.14 -6.73 -13.33
N ALA A 120 -2.97 -6.69 -12.29
CA ALA A 120 -4.42 -6.88 -12.41
C ALA A 120 -5.17 -5.64 -12.91
N VAL A 121 -4.51 -4.49 -12.98
CA VAL A 121 -5.13 -3.28 -13.49
C VAL A 121 -5.35 -3.42 -14.99
N LEU A 122 -6.62 -3.61 -15.35
CA LEU A 122 -7.18 -3.44 -16.69
C LEU A 122 -6.45 -2.31 -17.40
N ASP A 123 -6.01 -2.57 -18.64
CA ASP A 123 -5.27 -1.65 -19.46
C ASP A 123 -5.94 -0.27 -19.45
N LEU A 124 -5.46 0.61 -18.57
CA LEU A 124 -6.07 1.90 -18.31
C LEU A 124 -5.90 2.82 -19.51
N SER A 125 -5.15 2.42 -20.55
CA SER A 125 -5.08 3.15 -21.82
C SER A 125 -6.45 3.27 -22.48
N ASP A 126 -7.24 2.20 -22.54
CA ASP A 126 -8.56 2.21 -23.19
C ASP A 126 -9.60 3.00 -22.37
N ILE A 127 -9.41 3.03 -21.04
CA ILE A 127 -10.26 3.79 -20.13
C ILE A 127 -9.79 5.26 -20.08
N ALA A 128 -8.49 5.54 -20.20
CA ALA A 128 -7.89 6.87 -20.16
C ALA A 128 -8.20 7.71 -21.40
N GLU A 129 -8.36 7.10 -22.57
CA GLU A 129 -8.80 7.82 -23.78
C GLU A 129 -10.26 8.32 -23.66
N ASN A 130 -11.08 7.66 -22.84
CA ASN A 130 -12.48 8.01 -22.62
C ASN A 130 -12.76 8.65 -21.24
N MET A 131 -11.76 8.75 -20.37
CA MET A 131 -11.89 9.35 -19.05
C MET A 131 -11.64 10.85 -19.10
N HIS A 132 -12.66 11.61 -18.71
CA HIS A 132 -12.53 13.05 -18.45
C HIS A 132 -11.30 13.37 -17.56
N ASP A 133 -10.60 14.46 -17.86
CA ASP A 133 -9.42 14.94 -17.13
C ASP A 133 -9.59 14.97 -15.60
N ASP A 134 -10.80 15.25 -15.13
CA ASP A 134 -11.17 15.25 -13.71
C ASP A 134 -10.99 13.86 -13.06
N PHE A 135 -11.34 12.77 -13.75
CA PHE A 135 -11.18 11.42 -13.21
C PHE A 135 -9.69 11.09 -13.10
N ARG A 136 -8.90 11.36 -14.14
CA ARG A 136 -7.45 11.10 -14.13
C ARG A 136 -6.76 11.86 -13.00
N SER A 137 -7.19 13.09 -12.76
CA SER A 137 -6.72 13.92 -11.64
C SER A 137 -7.08 13.30 -10.30
N LEU A 138 -8.34 12.93 -10.09
CA LEU A 138 -8.80 12.26 -8.86
C LEU A 138 -8.05 10.96 -8.58
N TYR A 139 -7.85 10.14 -9.62
CA TYR A 139 -7.13 8.88 -9.53
C TYR A 139 -5.65 9.08 -9.16
N SER A 140 -4.96 10.04 -9.79
CA SER A 140 -3.58 10.36 -9.45
C SER A 140 -3.43 10.89 -8.01
N ILE A 141 -4.37 11.73 -7.55
CA ILE A 141 -4.40 12.20 -6.15
C ILE A 141 -4.60 11.02 -5.20
N ALA A 142 -5.51 10.10 -5.54
CA ALA A 142 -5.80 8.91 -4.74
C ALA A 142 -4.55 8.03 -4.56
N GLN A 143 -3.84 7.75 -5.66
CA GLN A 143 -2.56 7.02 -5.63
C GLN A 143 -1.53 7.72 -4.75
N GLY A 144 -1.39 9.05 -4.88
CA GLY A 144 -0.47 9.84 -4.06
C GLY A 144 -0.74 9.69 -2.56
N TRP A 145 -2.00 9.78 -2.13
CA TRP A 145 -2.33 9.60 -0.72
C TRP A 145 -2.12 8.21 -0.18
N LEU A 146 -2.45 7.18 -0.97
CA LEU A 146 -2.17 5.81 -0.58
C LEU A 146 -0.65 5.61 -0.37
N TRP A 147 0.16 6.08 -1.32
CA TRP A 147 1.62 6.01 -1.24
C TRP A 147 2.18 6.75 -0.02
N MET A 148 1.79 8.01 0.17
CA MET A 148 2.22 8.81 1.32
C MET A 148 1.82 8.16 2.66
N SER A 149 0.63 7.55 2.72
CA SER A 149 0.13 6.95 3.95
C SER A 149 0.89 5.68 4.32
N MET A 150 1.20 4.83 3.34
CA MET A 150 1.99 3.62 3.60
C MET A 150 3.45 3.95 3.91
N GLU A 151 4.08 4.89 3.18
CA GLU A 151 5.45 5.34 3.45
C GLU A 151 5.59 5.88 4.88
N ALA A 152 4.65 6.75 5.28
CA ALA A 152 4.64 7.28 6.63
C ALA A 152 4.49 6.17 7.69
N ALA A 153 3.74 5.09 7.41
CA ALA A 153 3.59 3.96 8.32
C ALA A 153 4.88 3.14 8.42
N VAL A 154 5.54 2.87 7.30
CA VAL A 154 6.82 2.16 7.26
C VAL A 154 7.92 2.94 7.96
N GLU A 155 8.04 4.24 7.69
CA GLU A 155 9.02 5.11 8.35
C GLU A 155 8.84 5.12 9.89
N ARG A 156 7.59 5.06 10.36
CA ARG A 156 7.31 4.92 11.81
C ARG A 156 7.75 3.57 12.35
N ALA A 157 7.47 2.49 11.64
CA ALA A 157 7.89 1.14 12.02
C ALA A 157 9.42 1.05 12.11
N GLU A 158 10.12 1.61 11.12
CA GLU A 158 11.59 1.66 11.08
C GLU A 158 12.16 2.45 12.25
N ARG A 159 11.65 3.65 12.51
CA ARG A 159 12.09 4.46 13.65
C ARG A 159 11.95 3.71 14.97
N ALA A 160 10.84 3.01 15.18
CA ALA A 160 10.61 2.21 16.38
C ALA A 160 11.60 1.04 16.52
N MET A 161 12.02 0.44 15.41
CA MET A 161 13.05 -0.60 15.41
C MET A 161 14.44 -0.04 15.74
N TYR A 162 14.83 1.07 15.10
CA TYR A 162 16.16 1.65 15.31
C TYR A 162 16.32 2.28 16.70
N SER A 163 15.27 2.89 17.26
CA SER A 163 15.31 3.39 18.64
C SER A 163 15.55 2.29 19.67
N LYS A 164 15.16 1.05 19.37
CA LYS A 164 15.32 -0.11 20.25
C LYS A 164 16.69 -0.80 20.14
N ARG A 165 17.47 -0.52 19.09
CA ARG A 165 18.86 -1.03 18.93
C ARG A 165 19.92 -0.14 19.59
N ALA A 166 19.57 1.12 19.88
CA ALA A 166 20.48 2.10 20.48
C ALA A 166 20.39 2.19 22.02
N ALA A 167 19.50 1.40 22.63
CA ALA A 167 19.32 1.27 24.08
C ALA A 167 19.79 -0.12 24.54
#